data_AF-A0A7H0K9Z5-F1
#
_entry.id   AF-A0A7H0K9Z5-F1
#
_cell.length_a   1.000
_cell.length_b   1.000
_cell.length_c   1.000
_cell.angle_alpha   90.00
_cell.angle_beta   90.00
_cell.angle_gamma   90.00
#
_symmetry.space_group_name_H-M   'P 1'
#
loop_
_entity.id
_entity.type
_entity.pdbx_description
1 polymer ?
#
loop_
_entity_poly.entity_id
_entity_poly.type
_entity_poly.pdbx_seq_one_letter_code
_entity_poly.pdbx_strand_id
1 'polypeptide(L)'
;MPEDFDPHGTCPCGSGKPYSTCCALKNFSYEYNANGELVRVLTVDEEMLDALGGVSQAFEDLYGRRLEKSETLFGHVTDPTDSVYSMARHLIRAGLDESYAYAFTRTDGLIVTEFNVDSIPDSDLDAFTEHVDLYKETLNGSAENGNLDALAFVSKGNAYLRDVTEFASSQINMVVTDFLSRHLPVEYVQPRLSPSRFSGANFKLKTPLDYALFSALRFKKTAKSIDLLSQAGHPESVYALARSFYENTLFLDRIVSDESFFWKSIAPKSNEEDYSFGQYPDGRTNFNHVVHRVTGERISVVLRVSDLALADSAPSYVKELYSLFYVVACQYAHVDVLSAPLLFDDPDPFDQLDPSLIAMVVSTALAGDFIRAIAGVSEVQPQFSIDVKTFLLNLREQLAPAINLCRLDLDHPNPIMEALAQMIERWD
;
A
#
# COMPACT_ATOMS: atom_id res chain seq x y z
N MET A 1 -23.25 -50.56 -3.01
CA MET A 1 -23.96 -49.73 -3.99
C MET A 1 -24.46 -48.54 -3.21
N PRO A 2 -24.04 -47.31 -3.52
CA PRO A 2 -24.65 -46.13 -2.90
C PRO A 2 -26.16 -46.21 -3.15
N GLU A 3 -26.98 -45.80 -2.19
CA GLU A 3 -28.41 -45.63 -2.43
C GLU A 3 -28.56 -44.65 -3.59
N ASP A 4 -29.02 -45.13 -4.75
CA ASP A 4 -29.25 -44.28 -5.91
C ASP A 4 -30.25 -43.18 -5.50
N PHE A 5 -29.79 -41.93 -5.53
CA PHE A 5 -30.66 -40.77 -5.28
C PHE A 5 -31.89 -40.84 -6.20
N ASP A 6 -33.08 -40.60 -5.66
CA ASP A 6 -34.32 -40.58 -6.44
C ASP A 6 -34.18 -39.58 -7.59
N PRO A 7 -34.17 -40.04 -8.87
CA PRO A 7 -33.98 -39.16 -10.02
C PRO A 7 -35.06 -38.08 -10.13
N HIS A 8 -36.24 -38.33 -9.56
CA HIS A 8 -37.38 -37.40 -9.56
C HIS A 8 -37.48 -36.58 -8.26
N GLY A 9 -36.67 -36.92 -7.25
CA GLY A 9 -36.56 -36.17 -6.01
C GLY A 9 -35.88 -34.81 -6.22
N THR A 10 -36.07 -33.91 -5.26
CA THR A 10 -35.39 -32.59 -5.25
C THR A 10 -33.89 -32.77 -5.17
N CYS A 11 -33.15 -32.03 -5.99
CA CYS A 11 -31.70 -32.10 -6.05
C CYS A 11 -31.07 -31.72 -4.68
N PRO A 12 -30.08 -32.48 -4.20
CA PRO A 12 -29.46 -32.21 -2.91
C PRO A 12 -28.67 -30.90 -2.84
N CYS A 13 -28.35 -30.28 -3.98
CA CYS A 13 -27.70 -28.98 -4.01
C CYS A 13 -28.61 -27.82 -3.56
N GLY A 14 -29.92 -28.06 -3.39
CA GLY A 14 -30.86 -27.02 -2.95
C GLY A 14 -31.40 -26.14 -4.07
N SER A 15 -31.10 -26.43 -5.34
CA SER A 15 -31.64 -25.68 -6.50
C SER A 15 -33.16 -25.77 -6.68
N GLY A 16 -33.83 -26.67 -5.97
CA GLY A 16 -35.26 -26.96 -6.14
C GLY A 16 -35.63 -27.75 -7.41
N LYS A 17 -34.66 -28.00 -8.30
CA LYS A 17 -34.83 -28.78 -9.55
C LYS A 17 -34.80 -30.29 -9.24
N PRO A 18 -35.42 -31.17 -10.06
CA PRO A 18 -35.23 -32.62 -9.94
C PRO A 18 -33.76 -33.02 -10.12
N TYR A 19 -33.28 -34.00 -9.34
CA TYR A 19 -31.88 -34.44 -9.38
C TYR A 19 -31.42 -34.84 -10.79
N SER A 20 -32.25 -35.61 -11.50
CA SER A 20 -31.99 -36.08 -12.88
C SER A 20 -31.73 -34.97 -13.90
N THR A 21 -32.26 -33.77 -13.65
CA THR A 21 -32.14 -32.61 -14.56
C THR A 21 -31.20 -31.53 -14.02
N CYS A 22 -30.52 -31.80 -12.91
CA CYS A 22 -29.64 -30.88 -12.21
C CYS A 22 -28.26 -31.55 -12.07
N CYS A 23 -27.82 -31.83 -10.85
CA CYS A 23 -26.48 -32.36 -10.59
C CYS A 23 -26.22 -33.78 -11.11
N ALA A 24 -27.23 -34.56 -11.50
CA ALA A 24 -27.00 -35.90 -12.07
C ALA A 24 -26.27 -35.89 -13.41
N LEU A 25 -26.26 -34.75 -14.12
CA LEU A 25 -25.58 -34.57 -15.41
C LEU A 25 -24.17 -33.97 -15.26
N LYS A 26 -23.73 -33.70 -14.03
CA LYS A 26 -22.48 -33.04 -13.71
C LYS A 26 -21.34 -34.06 -13.50
N ASN A 27 -20.10 -33.60 -13.58
CA ASN A 27 -18.89 -34.40 -13.38
C ASN A 27 -18.57 -34.65 -11.89
N PHE A 28 -19.60 -34.87 -11.08
CA PHE A 28 -19.51 -35.23 -9.68
C PHE A 28 -20.75 -36.02 -9.25
N SER A 29 -20.65 -36.72 -8.13
CA SER A 29 -21.78 -37.43 -7.52
C SER A 29 -21.98 -36.98 -6.06
N TYR A 30 -23.13 -37.33 -5.50
CA TYR A 30 -23.38 -37.23 -4.06
C TYR A 30 -23.37 -38.62 -3.42
N GLU A 31 -22.72 -38.75 -2.27
CA GLU A 31 -22.64 -39.99 -1.50
C GLU A 31 -22.77 -39.71 -0.01
N TYR A 32 -23.18 -40.70 0.78
CA TYR A 32 -23.13 -40.62 2.24
C TYR A 32 -21.78 -41.16 2.73
N ASN A 33 -21.06 -40.35 3.51
CA ASN A 33 -19.80 -40.76 4.11
C ASN A 33 -20.03 -41.76 5.28
N ALA A 34 -18.94 -42.26 5.89
CA ALA A 34 -19.02 -43.21 7.00
C ALA A 34 -19.75 -42.68 8.25
N ASN A 35 -19.90 -41.36 8.38
CA ASN A 35 -20.63 -40.70 9.47
C ASN A 35 -22.10 -40.47 9.12
N GLY A 36 -22.55 -40.84 7.91
CA GLY A 36 -23.91 -40.60 7.42
C GLY A 36 -24.14 -39.16 6.93
N GLU A 37 -23.08 -38.38 6.71
CA GLU A 37 -23.18 -37.03 6.15
C GLU A 37 -23.18 -37.11 4.63
N LEU A 38 -24.04 -36.30 4.00
CA LEU A 38 -24.05 -36.16 2.56
C LEU A 38 -22.83 -35.37 2.11
N VAL A 39 -22.00 -35.98 1.24
CA VAL A 39 -20.79 -35.38 0.69
C VAL A 39 -20.84 -35.36 -0.83
N ARG A 40 -20.16 -34.37 -1.41
CA ARG A 40 -19.91 -34.30 -2.86
C ARG A 40 -18.61 -35.05 -3.19
N VAL A 41 -18.68 -35.97 -4.14
CA VAL A 41 -17.53 -36.75 -4.61
C VAL A 41 -17.14 -36.26 -6.00
N LEU A 42 -15.92 -35.72 -6.08
CA LEU A 42 -15.31 -35.23 -7.32
C LEU A 42 -14.37 -36.30 -7.87
N THR A 43 -14.41 -36.50 -9.19
CA THR A 43 -13.40 -37.35 -9.85
C THR A 43 -12.16 -36.50 -10.09
N VAL A 44 -11.01 -37.01 -9.66
CA VAL A 44 -9.70 -36.39 -9.86
C VAL A 44 -9.01 -37.10 -11.02
N ASP A 45 -8.58 -36.35 -12.03
CA ASP A 45 -7.83 -36.90 -13.15
C ASP A 45 -6.34 -37.13 -12.80
N GLU A 46 -5.60 -37.75 -13.72
CA GLU A 46 -4.17 -38.05 -13.51
C GLU A 46 -3.33 -36.77 -13.35
N GLU A 47 -3.67 -35.69 -14.07
CA GLU A 47 -2.95 -34.42 -13.97
C GLU A 47 -3.07 -33.81 -12.58
N MET A 48 -4.28 -33.77 -12.03
CA MET A 48 -4.52 -33.26 -10.68
C MET A 48 -3.91 -34.19 -9.62
N LEU A 49 -3.95 -35.52 -9.81
CA LEU A 49 -3.26 -36.46 -8.91
C LEU A 49 -1.74 -36.23 -8.88
N ASP A 50 -1.13 -36.02 -10.04
CA ASP A 50 0.30 -35.68 -10.15
C ASP A 50 0.61 -34.35 -9.46
N ALA A 51 -0.23 -33.33 -9.64
CA ALA A 51 -0.08 -32.04 -8.97
C ALA A 51 -0.15 -32.17 -7.43
N LEU A 52 -1.13 -32.92 -6.90
CA LEU A 52 -1.26 -33.20 -5.46
C LEU A 52 -0.09 -34.03 -4.92
N GLY A 53 0.43 -34.97 -5.72
CA GLY A 53 1.65 -35.70 -5.44
C GLY A 53 2.87 -34.79 -5.33
N GLY A 54 2.98 -33.82 -6.24
CA GLY A 54 4.01 -32.79 -6.22
C GLY A 54 4.00 -31.94 -4.95
N VAL A 55 2.82 -31.52 -4.47
CA VAL A 55 2.66 -30.79 -3.20
C VAL A 55 3.12 -31.65 -2.01
N SER A 56 2.78 -32.94 -2.00
CA SER A 56 3.22 -33.86 -0.95
C SER A 56 4.74 -34.07 -0.95
N GLN A 57 5.34 -34.18 -2.13
CA GLN A 57 6.79 -34.30 -2.27
C GLN A 57 7.51 -33.02 -1.83
N ALA A 58 6.97 -31.84 -2.16
CA ALA A 58 7.53 -30.56 -1.73
C ALA A 58 7.56 -30.44 -0.19
N PHE A 59 6.53 -30.93 0.50
CA PHE A 59 6.53 -31.03 1.96
C PHE A 59 7.62 -31.97 2.47
N GLU A 60 7.77 -33.16 1.86
CA GLU A 60 8.79 -34.14 2.26
C GLU A 60 10.21 -33.60 2.02
N ASP A 61 10.44 -32.88 0.92
CA ASP A 61 11.70 -32.23 0.62
C ASP A 61 12.00 -31.09 1.61
N LEU A 62 10.99 -30.33 2.02
CA LEU A 62 11.13 -29.21 2.95
C LEU A 62 11.37 -29.65 4.40
N TYR A 63 10.66 -30.68 4.87
CA TYR A 63 10.66 -31.09 6.28
C TYR A 63 11.34 -32.44 6.54
N GLY A 64 11.76 -33.17 5.51
CA GLY A 64 12.41 -34.48 5.63
C GLY A 64 11.50 -35.59 6.14
N ARG A 65 10.18 -35.40 6.08
CA ARG A 65 9.16 -36.38 6.48
C ARG A 65 7.90 -36.25 5.66
N ARG A 66 7.11 -37.31 5.62
CA ARG A 66 5.78 -37.29 4.99
C ARG A 66 4.76 -36.54 5.85
N LEU A 67 3.75 -36.00 5.17
CA LEU A 67 2.54 -35.43 5.78
C LEU A 67 1.80 -36.51 6.59
N GLU A 68 1.35 -36.13 7.79
CA GLU A 68 0.44 -36.92 8.59
C GLU A 68 -1.00 -36.70 8.13
N LYS A 69 -1.89 -37.67 8.44
CA LYS A 69 -3.30 -37.60 8.04
C LYS A 69 -4.07 -36.42 8.61
N SER A 70 -3.60 -35.84 9.72
CA SER A 70 -4.23 -34.69 10.38
C SER A 70 -3.70 -33.33 9.89
N GLU A 71 -2.70 -33.32 9.00
CA GLU A 71 -2.09 -32.09 8.50
C GLU A 71 -2.77 -31.61 7.21
N THR A 72 -2.84 -30.29 7.03
CA THR A 72 -3.39 -29.68 5.82
C THR A 72 -2.42 -29.86 4.66
N LEU A 73 -2.89 -30.47 3.58
CA LEU A 73 -2.08 -30.73 2.37
C LEU A 73 -1.40 -29.45 1.84
N PHE A 74 -2.14 -28.35 1.78
CA PHE A 74 -1.66 -27.08 1.23
C PHE A 74 -1.05 -26.13 2.26
N GLY A 75 -1.00 -26.48 3.55
CA GLY A 75 -0.64 -25.53 4.62
C GLY A 75 0.78 -24.96 4.56
N HIS A 76 1.67 -25.57 3.77
CA HIS A 76 3.05 -25.13 3.57
C HIS A 76 3.27 -24.35 2.27
N VAL A 77 2.26 -24.26 1.41
CA VAL A 77 2.28 -23.53 0.13
C VAL A 77 1.29 -22.38 0.07
N THR A 78 0.40 -22.26 1.06
CA THR A 78 -0.55 -21.16 1.20
C THR A 78 -0.09 -20.18 2.28
N ASP A 79 -0.20 -18.88 2.02
CA ASP A 79 -0.04 -17.87 3.07
C ASP A 79 -1.29 -17.91 3.96
N PRO A 80 -1.18 -18.09 5.29
CA PRO A 80 -2.34 -18.08 6.17
C PRO A 80 -3.01 -16.70 6.27
N THR A 81 -2.39 -15.65 5.73
CA THR A 81 -2.97 -14.32 5.63
C THR A 81 -3.71 -14.09 4.31
N ASP A 82 -3.60 -15.01 3.34
CA ASP A 82 -4.40 -14.96 2.13
C ASP A 82 -5.86 -15.34 2.42
N SER A 83 -6.76 -14.51 1.96
CA SER A 83 -8.20 -14.67 2.09
C SER A 83 -8.87 -14.60 0.72
N VAL A 84 -10.20 -14.81 0.71
CA VAL A 84 -11.02 -14.55 -0.47
C VAL A 84 -10.95 -13.06 -0.88
N TYR A 85 -10.84 -12.13 0.06
CA TYR A 85 -10.75 -10.70 -0.26
C TYR A 85 -9.37 -10.29 -0.80
N SER A 86 -8.27 -10.79 -0.23
CA SER A 86 -6.92 -10.55 -0.76
C SER A 86 -6.79 -11.11 -2.18
N MET A 87 -7.30 -12.33 -2.41
CA MET A 87 -7.33 -12.95 -3.72
C MET A 87 -8.19 -12.16 -4.71
N ALA A 88 -9.36 -11.67 -4.31
CA ALA A 88 -10.22 -10.85 -5.17
C ALA A 88 -9.49 -9.58 -5.67
N ARG A 89 -8.73 -8.90 -4.80
CA ARG A 89 -7.89 -7.75 -5.22
C ARG A 89 -6.85 -8.16 -6.25
N HIS A 90 -6.19 -9.30 -6.07
CA HIS A 90 -5.21 -9.81 -7.03
C HIS A 90 -5.85 -10.14 -8.39
N LEU A 91 -7.05 -10.73 -8.39
CA LEU A 91 -7.80 -11.02 -9.61
C LEU A 91 -8.19 -9.74 -10.36
N ILE A 92 -8.69 -8.72 -9.66
CA ILE A 92 -9.01 -7.40 -10.25
C ILE A 92 -7.76 -6.78 -10.87
N ARG A 93 -6.62 -6.81 -10.16
CA ARG A 93 -5.33 -6.31 -10.67
C ARG A 93 -4.82 -7.11 -11.88
N ALA A 94 -5.13 -8.40 -11.95
CA ALA A 94 -4.82 -9.24 -13.10
C ALA A 94 -5.75 -8.98 -14.31
N GLY A 95 -6.75 -8.11 -14.16
CA GLY A 95 -7.69 -7.74 -15.21
C GLY A 95 -8.96 -8.58 -15.25
N LEU A 96 -9.27 -9.33 -14.18
CA LEU A 96 -10.58 -9.95 -14.04
C LEU A 96 -11.65 -8.86 -13.93
N ASP A 97 -12.79 -9.09 -14.59
CA ASP A 97 -13.96 -8.23 -14.47
C ASP A 97 -14.41 -8.14 -13.00
N GLU A 98 -14.61 -6.93 -12.49
CA GLU A 98 -14.93 -6.71 -11.07
C GLU A 98 -16.26 -7.37 -10.65
N SER A 99 -17.20 -7.59 -11.57
CA SER A 99 -18.44 -8.32 -11.27
C SER A 99 -18.17 -9.80 -10.95
N TYR A 100 -17.16 -10.40 -11.59
CA TYR A 100 -16.73 -11.76 -11.30
C TYR A 100 -15.95 -11.82 -9.99
N ALA A 101 -15.10 -10.82 -9.72
CA ALA A 101 -14.41 -10.71 -8.43
C ALA A 101 -15.40 -10.49 -7.27
N TYR A 102 -16.46 -9.71 -7.48
CA TYR A 102 -17.55 -9.55 -6.52
C TYR A 102 -18.29 -10.86 -6.28
N ALA A 103 -18.69 -11.57 -7.34
CA ALA A 103 -19.34 -12.87 -7.21
C ALA A 103 -18.43 -13.88 -6.48
N PHE A 104 -17.12 -13.89 -6.78
CA PHE A 104 -16.13 -14.70 -6.09
C PHE A 104 -16.11 -14.44 -4.57
N THR A 105 -16.15 -13.19 -4.11
CA THR A 105 -16.19 -12.89 -2.67
C THR A 105 -17.50 -13.28 -2.00
N ARG A 106 -18.62 -13.17 -2.71
CA ARG A 106 -19.96 -13.51 -2.17
C ARG A 106 -20.26 -15.00 -2.17
N THR A 107 -19.54 -15.77 -2.99
CA THR A 107 -19.67 -17.23 -3.10
C THR A 107 -18.50 -17.98 -2.43
N ASP A 108 -17.77 -17.30 -1.53
CA ASP A 108 -16.67 -17.87 -0.74
C ASP A 108 -15.59 -18.54 -1.61
N GLY A 109 -15.21 -17.89 -2.71
CA GLY A 109 -14.09 -18.29 -3.54
C GLY A 109 -14.45 -19.09 -4.81
N LEU A 110 -15.72 -19.11 -5.23
CA LEU A 110 -16.09 -19.79 -6.49
C LEU A 110 -15.63 -18.98 -7.70
N ILE A 111 -14.85 -19.60 -8.59
CA ILE A 111 -14.50 -19.05 -9.91
C ILE A 111 -15.12 -19.94 -10.97
N VAL A 112 -16.07 -19.40 -11.73
CA VAL A 112 -16.73 -20.13 -12.82
C VAL A 112 -15.96 -19.94 -14.12
N THR A 113 -15.58 -21.06 -14.75
CA THR A 113 -14.87 -21.11 -16.03
C THR A 113 -15.47 -22.19 -16.92
N GLU A 114 -15.15 -22.16 -18.22
CA GLU A 114 -15.52 -23.23 -19.15
C GLU A 114 -14.96 -24.61 -18.76
N PHE A 115 -13.88 -24.67 -17.97
CA PHE A 115 -13.22 -25.91 -17.57
C PHE A 115 -13.86 -26.59 -16.36
N ASN A 116 -14.57 -25.84 -15.50
CA ASN A 116 -15.09 -26.36 -14.24
C ASN A 116 -16.61 -26.22 -14.07
N VAL A 117 -17.33 -25.61 -15.02
CA VAL A 117 -18.79 -25.41 -14.95
C VAL A 117 -19.57 -26.72 -14.76
N ASP A 118 -19.09 -27.82 -15.31
CA ASP A 118 -19.70 -29.14 -15.15
C ASP A 118 -19.33 -29.82 -13.83
N SER A 119 -18.42 -29.25 -13.06
CA SER A 119 -18.02 -29.71 -11.72
C SER A 119 -18.67 -28.88 -10.60
N ILE A 120 -19.51 -27.90 -10.94
CA ILE A 120 -20.16 -26.99 -10.00
C ILE A 120 -21.67 -27.29 -9.94
N PRO A 121 -22.28 -27.36 -8.73
CA PRO A 121 -23.73 -27.46 -8.57
C PRO A 121 -24.49 -26.29 -9.20
N ASP A 122 -25.65 -26.56 -9.79
CA ASP A 122 -26.46 -25.49 -10.40
C ASP A 122 -26.88 -24.40 -9.40
N SER A 123 -27.09 -24.74 -8.13
CA SER A 123 -27.38 -23.76 -7.07
C SER A 123 -26.27 -22.71 -6.94
N ASP A 124 -25.02 -23.17 -7.00
CA ASP A 124 -23.84 -22.33 -6.79
C ASP A 124 -23.56 -21.51 -8.05
N LEU A 125 -23.82 -22.09 -9.24
CA LEU A 125 -23.79 -21.36 -10.51
C LEU A 125 -24.87 -20.27 -10.58
N ASP A 126 -26.09 -20.59 -10.15
CA ASP A 126 -27.22 -19.66 -10.10
C ASP A 126 -26.87 -18.50 -9.13
N ALA A 127 -26.35 -18.79 -7.93
CA ALA A 127 -25.91 -17.79 -6.95
C ALA A 127 -24.74 -16.91 -7.46
N PHE A 128 -23.74 -17.52 -8.10
CA PHE A 128 -22.63 -16.78 -8.70
C PHE A 128 -23.13 -15.80 -9.77
N THR A 129 -24.02 -16.27 -10.65
CA THR A 129 -24.60 -15.45 -11.73
C THR A 129 -25.44 -14.31 -11.16
N GLU A 130 -26.25 -14.58 -10.13
CA GLU A 130 -27.04 -13.56 -9.43
C GLU A 130 -26.15 -12.43 -8.88
N HIS A 131 -25.01 -12.75 -8.28
CA HIS A 131 -24.08 -11.73 -7.78
C HIS A 131 -23.37 -10.96 -8.89
N VAL A 132 -23.03 -11.61 -10.01
CA VAL A 132 -22.51 -10.93 -11.21
C VAL A 132 -23.51 -9.91 -11.73
N ASP A 133 -24.78 -10.31 -11.85
CA ASP A 133 -25.85 -9.46 -12.37
C ASP A 133 -26.16 -8.32 -11.40
N LEU A 134 -26.27 -8.61 -10.09
CA LEU A 134 -26.44 -7.61 -9.04
C LEU A 134 -25.37 -6.51 -9.11
N TYR A 135 -24.09 -6.89 -9.22
CA TYR A 135 -22.99 -5.92 -9.35
C TYR A 135 -23.20 -5.00 -10.55
N LYS A 136 -23.48 -5.58 -11.72
CA LYS A 136 -23.66 -4.83 -12.96
C LYS A 136 -24.87 -3.91 -12.89
N GLU A 137 -25.99 -4.38 -12.34
CA GLU A 137 -27.21 -3.59 -12.15
C GLU A 137 -26.95 -2.40 -11.22
N THR A 138 -26.29 -2.64 -10.08
CA THR A 138 -25.93 -1.59 -9.12
C THR A 138 -25.01 -0.52 -9.72
N LEU A 139 -24.01 -0.92 -10.51
CA LEU A 139 -23.09 0.04 -11.14
C LEU A 139 -23.75 0.86 -12.27
N ASN A 140 -24.72 0.27 -12.97
CA ASN A 140 -25.52 0.92 -14.01
C ASN A 140 -26.65 1.80 -13.45
N GLY A 141 -27.02 1.61 -12.18
CA GLY A 141 -28.02 2.43 -11.49
C GLY A 141 -27.63 3.91 -11.44
N SER A 142 -28.63 4.79 -11.46
CA SER A 142 -28.42 6.23 -11.18
C SER A 142 -28.55 6.51 -9.70
N ALA A 143 -27.84 7.55 -9.21
CA ALA A 143 -27.99 8.00 -7.84
C ALA A 143 -29.45 8.41 -7.56
N GLU A 144 -30.06 7.80 -6.54
CA GLU A 144 -31.41 8.13 -6.11
C GLU A 144 -31.35 9.22 -5.03
N ASN A 145 -32.03 10.34 -5.25
CA ASN A 145 -32.04 11.49 -4.34
C ASN A 145 -30.65 12.03 -3.96
N GLY A 146 -29.65 11.82 -4.82
CA GLY A 146 -28.26 12.23 -4.57
C GLY A 146 -27.44 11.26 -3.72
N ASN A 147 -28.02 10.13 -3.30
CA ASN A 147 -27.30 9.06 -2.62
C ASN A 147 -26.93 7.98 -3.63
N LEU A 148 -25.66 7.57 -3.59
CA LEU A 148 -25.16 6.45 -4.37
C LEU A 148 -25.29 5.17 -3.52
N ASP A 149 -25.53 4.04 -4.17
CA ASP A 149 -25.41 2.74 -3.51
C ASP A 149 -23.98 2.54 -2.97
N ALA A 150 -23.84 1.90 -1.80
CA ALA A 150 -22.54 1.71 -1.13
C ALA A 150 -21.55 0.92 -2.01
N LEU A 151 -22.00 -0.14 -2.67
CA LEU A 151 -21.18 -0.92 -3.60
C LEU A 151 -20.74 -0.05 -4.78
N ALA A 152 -21.65 0.75 -5.34
CA ALA A 152 -21.31 1.67 -6.41
C ALA A 152 -20.33 2.76 -5.94
N PHE A 153 -20.42 3.24 -4.70
CA PHE A 153 -19.51 4.20 -4.10
C PHE A 153 -18.11 3.63 -3.98
N VAL A 154 -17.99 2.43 -3.38
CA VAL A 154 -16.71 1.76 -3.17
C VAL A 154 -16.05 1.43 -4.50
N SER A 155 -16.77 0.78 -5.44
CA SER A 155 -16.20 0.39 -6.73
C SER A 155 -15.75 1.59 -7.57
N LYS A 156 -16.63 2.59 -7.76
CA LYS A 156 -16.29 3.78 -8.56
C LYS A 156 -15.24 4.63 -7.84
N GLY A 157 -15.29 4.69 -6.51
CA GLY A 157 -14.33 5.38 -5.69
C GLY A 157 -12.94 4.77 -5.79
N ASN A 158 -12.82 3.44 -5.66
CA ASN A 158 -11.56 2.72 -5.81
C ASN A 158 -10.97 2.88 -7.21
N ALA A 159 -11.79 2.81 -8.27
CA ALA A 159 -11.33 3.09 -9.63
C ALA A 159 -10.77 4.51 -9.77
N TYR A 160 -11.51 5.51 -9.26
CA TYR A 160 -11.07 6.91 -9.30
C TYR A 160 -9.77 7.15 -8.51
N LEU A 161 -9.67 6.61 -7.28
CA LEU A 161 -8.48 6.75 -6.45
C LEU A 161 -7.25 6.10 -7.10
N ARG A 162 -7.43 4.95 -7.76
CA ARG A 162 -6.36 4.27 -8.50
C ARG A 162 -5.83 5.15 -9.63
N ASP A 163 -6.72 5.68 -10.48
CA ASP A 163 -6.34 6.54 -11.60
C ASP A 163 -5.60 7.81 -11.13
N VAL A 164 -6.13 8.47 -10.08
CA VAL A 164 -5.55 9.70 -9.54
C VAL A 164 -4.17 9.43 -8.94
N THR A 165 -4.03 8.37 -8.15
CA THR A 165 -2.76 8.06 -7.46
C THR A 165 -1.69 7.57 -8.42
N GLU A 166 -2.03 6.76 -9.42
CA GLU A 166 -1.09 6.33 -10.47
C GLU A 166 -0.58 7.54 -11.28
N PHE A 167 -1.50 8.42 -11.70
CA PHE A 167 -1.13 9.64 -12.40
C PHE A 167 -0.23 10.54 -11.55
N ALA A 168 -0.63 10.79 -10.29
CA ALA A 168 0.10 11.67 -9.39
C ALA A 168 1.50 11.14 -9.02
N SER A 169 1.63 9.85 -8.70
CA SER A 169 2.92 9.20 -8.44
C SER A 169 3.89 9.37 -9.62
N SER A 170 3.39 9.21 -10.85
CA SER A 170 4.17 9.41 -12.06
C SER A 170 4.67 10.86 -12.18
N GLN A 171 3.79 11.86 -12.00
CA GLN A 171 4.17 13.27 -12.09
C GLN A 171 5.16 13.69 -10.99
N ILE A 172 4.95 13.24 -9.75
CA ILE A 172 5.85 13.49 -8.62
C ILE A 172 7.25 12.95 -8.93
N ASN A 173 7.35 11.72 -9.44
CA ASN A 173 8.64 11.14 -9.82
C ASN A 173 9.32 11.93 -10.94
N MET A 174 8.57 12.47 -11.91
CA MET A 174 9.10 13.34 -12.95
C MET A 174 9.66 14.64 -12.37
N VAL A 175 8.93 15.33 -11.49
CA VAL A 175 9.36 16.59 -10.87
C VAL A 175 10.61 16.40 -10.00
N VAL A 176 10.67 15.34 -9.20
CA VAL A 176 11.88 15.05 -8.41
C VAL A 176 13.05 14.66 -9.31
N THR A 177 12.80 14.01 -10.44
CA THR A 177 13.85 13.72 -11.43
C THR A 177 14.37 14.99 -12.09
N ASP A 178 13.48 15.92 -12.42
CA ASP A 178 13.85 17.24 -12.95
C ASP A 178 14.67 18.05 -11.94
N PHE A 179 14.25 18.07 -10.65
CA PHE A 179 15.02 18.66 -9.57
C PHE A 179 16.46 18.13 -9.53
N LEU A 180 16.61 16.81 -9.48
CA LEU A 180 17.92 16.16 -9.47
C LEU A 180 18.74 16.51 -10.72
N SER A 181 18.11 16.52 -11.90
CA SER A 181 18.79 16.79 -13.17
C SER A 181 19.32 18.23 -13.27
N ARG A 182 18.61 19.20 -12.68
CA ARG A 182 19.01 20.61 -12.68
C ARG A 182 20.09 20.94 -11.64
N HIS A 183 20.12 20.23 -10.52
CA HIS A 183 20.93 20.61 -9.35
C HIS A 183 22.06 19.64 -9.02
N LEU A 184 22.09 18.43 -9.57
CA LEU A 184 23.21 17.50 -9.37
C LEU A 184 24.50 18.08 -9.98
N PRO A 185 25.57 18.26 -9.18
CA PRO A 185 26.84 18.71 -9.73
C PRO A 185 27.41 17.71 -10.75
N VAL A 186 28.01 18.23 -11.82
CA VAL A 186 28.56 17.45 -12.95
C VAL A 186 29.58 16.40 -12.48
N GLU A 187 30.31 16.69 -11.40
CA GLU A 187 31.28 15.78 -10.77
C GLU A 187 30.67 14.48 -10.19
N TYR A 188 29.36 14.45 -9.93
CA TYR A 188 28.64 13.26 -9.45
C TYR A 188 27.95 12.47 -10.58
N VAL A 189 28.02 12.97 -11.82
CA VAL A 189 27.44 12.33 -13.01
C VAL A 189 28.55 11.61 -13.76
N GLN A 190 28.42 10.29 -14.01
CA GLN A 190 29.45 9.56 -14.77
C GLN A 190 29.43 9.96 -16.26
N PRO A 191 30.47 10.60 -16.80
CA PRO A 191 30.44 11.08 -18.19
C PRO A 191 30.47 9.94 -19.24
N ARG A 192 30.88 8.73 -18.83
CA ARG A 192 31.13 7.60 -19.76
C ARG A 192 29.99 6.58 -19.85
N LEU A 193 28.97 6.67 -18.99
CA LEU A 193 27.89 5.68 -18.91
C LEU A 193 26.53 6.40 -18.79
N SER A 194 26.14 7.10 -19.86
CA SER A 194 24.90 7.87 -19.97
C SER A 194 24.84 9.12 -19.06
N PRO A 195 24.33 10.28 -19.53
CA PRO A 195 24.20 11.53 -18.76
C PRO A 195 23.35 11.45 -17.47
N SER A 196 22.86 10.27 -17.09
CA SER A 196 21.83 10.05 -16.07
C SER A 196 22.19 9.02 -14.99
N ARG A 197 23.45 8.55 -14.92
CA ARG A 197 23.88 7.62 -13.86
C ARG A 197 24.75 8.30 -12.80
N PHE A 198 24.16 8.42 -11.60
CA PHE A 198 24.79 8.94 -10.39
C PHE A 198 25.89 7.99 -9.87
N SER A 199 27.07 8.54 -9.57
CA SER A 199 28.16 7.83 -8.91
C SER A 199 28.36 8.39 -7.50
N GLY A 200 27.61 7.85 -6.53
CA GLY A 200 27.59 8.34 -5.16
C GLY A 200 28.86 8.11 -4.33
N ALA A 201 29.94 7.57 -4.90
CA ALA A 201 31.14 7.19 -4.17
C ALA A 201 31.81 8.36 -3.41
N ASN A 202 31.53 9.61 -3.79
CA ASN A 202 32.15 10.81 -3.22
C ASN A 202 31.16 11.87 -2.73
N PHE A 203 29.85 11.58 -2.64
CA PHE A 203 28.87 12.59 -2.23
C PHE A 203 29.14 13.07 -0.80
N LYS A 204 29.36 14.38 -0.64
CA LYS A 204 29.56 15.03 0.66
C LYS A 204 28.48 16.08 0.89
N LEU A 205 27.86 16.04 2.06
CA LEU A 205 26.81 16.96 2.47
C LEU A 205 27.46 18.21 3.07
N LYS A 206 27.58 19.29 2.28
CA LYS A 206 28.27 20.53 2.66
C LYS A 206 27.35 21.73 2.70
N THR A 207 26.29 21.77 1.90
CA THR A 207 25.35 22.90 1.82
C THR A 207 23.90 22.47 2.08
N PRO A 208 22.98 23.42 2.36
CA PRO A 208 21.54 23.14 2.36
C PRO A 208 21.05 22.46 1.08
N LEU A 209 21.57 22.88 -0.09
CA LEU A 209 21.26 22.25 -1.37
C LEU A 209 21.72 20.79 -1.42
N ASP A 210 22.88 20.45 -0.87
CA ASP A 210 23.31 19.05 -0.78
C ASP A 210 22.35 18.21 0.06
N TYR A 211 21.82 18.76 1.16
CA TYR A 211 20.80 18.06 1.94
C TYR A 211 19.50 17.86 1.16
N ALA A 212 19.08 18.86 0.35
CA ALA A 212 17.93 18.72 -0.53
C ALA A 212 18.16 17.64 -1.60
N LEU A 213 19.35 17.57 -2.20
CA LEU A 213 19.75 16.52 -3.14
C LEU A 213 19.73 15.12 -2.51
N PHE A 214 20.30 14.97 -1.30
CA PHE A 214 20.25 13.75 -0.53
C PHE A 214 18.80 13.33 -0.25
N SER A 215 17.97 14.28 0.17
CA SER A 215 16.56 14.06 0.49
C SER A 215 15.77 13.63 -0.74
N ALA A 216 15.98 14.26 -1.90
CA ALA A 216 15.37 13.90 -3.18
C ALA A 216 15.78 12.48 -3.65
N LEU A 217 17.05 12.10 -3.50
CA LEU A 217 17.52 10.75 -3.84
C LEU A 217 16.90 9.69 -2.93
N ARG A 218 16.82 9.97 -1.62
CA ARG A 218 16.15 9.08 -0.66
C ARG A 218 14.66 8.98 -0.93
N PHE A 219 14.02 10.10 -1.25
CA PHE A 219 12.63 10.17 -1.66
C PHE A 219 12.36 9.24 -2.85
N LYS A 220 13.13 9.33 -3.94
CA LYS A 220 12.92 8.47 -5.13
C LYS A 220 12.97 6.98 -4.82
N LYS A 221 13.91 6.55 -3.97
CA LYS A 221 14.00 5.14 -3.57
C LYS A 221 12.78 4.73 -2.75
N THR A 222 12.35 5.59 -1.84
CA THR A 222 11.22 5.33 -0.95
C THR A 222 9.89 5.33 -1.71
N ALA A 223 9.67 6.29 -2.61
CA ALA A 223 8.48 6.37 -3.46
C ALA A 223 8.32 5.11 -4.31
N LYS A 224 9.41 4.61 -4.91
CA LYS A 224 9.37 3.33 -5.65
C LYS A 224 8.96 2.15 -4.77
N SER A 225 9.43 2.10 -3.52
CA SER A 225 9.02 1.06 -2.58
C SER A 225 7.55 1.19 -2.18
N ILE A 226 7.06 2.42 -1.99
CA ILE A 226 5.65 2.69 -1.72
C ILE A 226 4.76 2.20 -2.87
N ASP A 227 5.11 2.50 -4.12
CA ASP A 227 4.33 2.03 -5.28
C ASP A 227 4.22 0.49 -5.30
N LEU A 228 5.32 -0.22 -5.07
CA LEU A 228 5.35 -1.69 -5.03
C LEU A 228 4.50 -2.26 -3.88
N LEU A 229 4.59 -1.65 -2.69
CA LEU A 229 3.85 -2.11 -1.51
C LEU A 229 2.35 -1.83 -1.63
N SER A 230 1.97 -0.69 -2.22
CA SER A 230 0.56 -0.40 -2.52
C SER A 230 0.00 -1.41 -3.52
N GLN A 231 0.76 -1.75 -4.57
CA GLN A 231 0.38 -2.78 -5.55
C GLN A 231 0.32 -4.19 -4.96
N ALA A 232 0.98 -4.42 -3.82
CA ALA A 232 0.90 -5.67 -3.07
C ALA A 232 -0.22 -5.66 -2.02
N GLY A 233 -0.88 -4.53 -1.76
CA GLY A 233 -1.96 -4.45 -0.77
C GLY A 233 -1.46 -4.30 0.67
N HIS A 234 -0.34 -3.62 0.90
CA HIS A 234 0.30 -3.45 2.21
C HIS A 234 0.22 -1.98 2.71
N PRO A 235 -0.96 -1.48 3.11
CA PRO A 235 -1.17 -0.09 3.50
C PRO A 235 -0.33 0.34 4.71
N GLU A 236 -0.16 -0.54 5.70
CA GLU A 236 0.66 -0.31 6.89
C GLU A 236 2.13 -0.08 6.54
N SER A 237 2.63 -0.86 5.58
CA SER A 237 4.00 -0.71 5.05
C SER A 237 4.15 0.58 4.24
N VAL A 238 3.11 0.99 3.50
CA VAL A 238 3.06 2.29 2.81
C VAL A 238 3.13 3.43 3.83
N TYR A 239 2.29 3.42 4.87
CA TYR A 239 2.32 4.41 5.94
C TYR A 239 3.70 4.49 6.63
N ALA A 240 4.28 3.34 6.96
CA ALA A 240 5.59 3.23 7.59
C ALA A 240 6.70 3.92 6.77
N LEU A 241 6.64 3.82 5.45
CA LEU A 241 7.60 4.47 4.55
C LEU A 241 7.29 5.96 4.32
N ALA A 242 6.01 6.29 4.15
CA ALA A 242 5.54 7.65 3.92
C ALA A 242 5.89 8.61 5.06
N ARG A 243 6.08 8.09 6.29
CA ARG A 243 6.57 8.89 7.44
C ARG A 243 7.85 9.67 7.13
N SER A 244 8.69 9.12 6.26
CA SER A 244 9.96 9.75 5.87
C SER A 244 9.75 10.99 4.99
N PHE A 245 8.64 11.08 4.25
CA PHE A 245 8.30 12.29 3.50
C PHE A 245 7.96 13.42 4.46
N TYR A 246 7.05 13.15 5.42
CA TYR A 246 6.70 14.11 6.47
C TYR A 246 7.92 14.57 7.29
N GLU A 247 8.75 13.64 7.75
CA GLU A 247 9.96 13.96 8.53
C GLU A 247 10.95 14.82 7.72
N ASN A 248 11.23 14.46 6.47
CA ASN A 248 12.13 15.25 5.63
C ASN A 248 11.55 16.64 5.33
N THR A 249 10.23 16.75 5.11
CA THR A 249 9.56 18.04 4.91
C THR A 249 9.77 18.97 6.11
N LEU A 250 9.61 18.48 7.34
CA LEU A 250 9.86 19.27 8.55
C LEU A 250 11.31 19.76 8.65
N PHE A 251 12.27 18.90 8.31
CA PHE A 251 13.67 19.30 8.29
C PHE A 251 13.95 20.35 7.22
N LEU A 252 13.44 20.17 6.01
CA LEU A 252 13.60 21.11 4.91
C LEU A 252 12.94 22.46 5.24
N ASP A 253 11.70 22.47 5.71
CA ASP A 253 11.02 23.70 6.13
C ASP A 253 11.79 24.42 7.24
N ARG A 254 12.39 23.67 8.19
CA ARG A 254 13.22 24.27 9.23
C ARG A 254 14.47 24.92 8.62
N ILE A 255 15.15 24.27 7.68
CA ILE A 255 16.29 24.83 6.95
C ILE A 255 15.90 26.09 6.17
N VAL A 256 14.75 26.07 5.48
CA VAL A 256 14.22 27.23 4.74
C VAL A 256 13.95 28.42 5.67
N SER A 257 13.38 28.15 6.85
CA SER A 257 13.08 29.20 7.83
C SER A 257 14.30 29.74 8.57
N ASP A 258 15.32 28.90 8.77
CA ASP A 258 16.51 29.18 9.56
C ASP A 258 17.65 28.28 9.09
N GLU A 259 18.45 28.78 8.16
CA GLU A 259 19.57 28.03 7.58
C GLU A 259 20.61 27.63 8.64
N SER A 260 20.69 28.35 9.78
CA SER A 260 21.60 27.99 10.86
C SER A 260 21.28 26.63 11.48
N PHE A 261 20.03 26.14 11.32
CA PHE A 261 19.64 24.79 11.71
C PHE A 261 20.46 23.72 11.00
N PHE A 262 20.69 23.88 9.68
CA PHE A 262 21.52 22.97 8.89
C PHE A 262 22.94 22.91 9.45
N TRP A 263 23.56 24.08 9.61
CA TRP A 263 24.96 24.21 10.04
C TRP A 263 25.20 23.71 11.47
N LYS A 264 24.22 23.86 12.36
CA LYS A 264 24.34 23.43 13.77
C LYS A 264 23.94 21.98 14.01
N SER A 265 22.98 21.45 13.26
CA SER A 265 22.30 20.19 13.64
C SER A 265 22.45 19.07 12.62
N ILE A 266 22.71 19.39 11.35
CA ILE A 266 22.80 18.41 10.25
C ILE A 266 24.25 18.26 9.79
N ALA A 267 24.86 19.34 9.29
CA ALA A 267 26.20 19.32 8.71
C ALA A 267 27.28 18.68 9.61
N PRO A 268 27.28 18.90 10.94
CA PRO A 268 28.28 18.28 11.80
C PRO A 268 28.23 16.75 11.85
N LYS A 269 27.08 16.12 11.53
CA LYS A 269 26.94 14.64 11.50
C LYS A 269 27.63 13.99 10.30
N SER A 270 27.78 14.73 9.22
CA SER A 270 28.32 14.25 7.94
C SER A 270 29.73 14.78 7.65
N ASN A 271 30.25 15.68 8.47
CA ASN A 271 31.58 16.24 8.33
C ASN A 271 32.58 15.50 9.24
N GLU A 272 33.07 14.36 8.76
CA GLU A 272 34.05 13.55 9.50
C GLU A 272 35.45 14.21 9.59
N GLU A 273 35.73 15.20 8.73
CA GLU A 273 37.01 15.92 8.69
C GLU A 273 37.16 16.82 9.92
N ASP A 274 36.09 17.54 10.28
CA ASP A 274 36.11 18.49 11.39
C ASP A 274 35.52 17.92 12.69
N TYR A 275 34.67 16.90 12.60
CA TYR A 275 33.95 16.33 13.74
C TYR A 275 34.19 14.84 13.93
N SER A 276 34.07 14.39 15.17
CA SER A 276 33.92 12.98 15.52
C SER A 276 32.70 12.79 16.43
N PHE A 277 32.05 11.63 16.36
CA PHE A 277 30.99 11.31 17.32
C PHE A 277 31.58 11.21 18.74
N GLY A 278 30.84 11.73 19.71
CA GLY A 278 31.21 11.58 21.12
C GLY A 278 31.21 10.10 21.55
N GLN A 279 31.81 9.80 22.70
CA GLN A 279 31.77 8.48 23.29
C GLN A 279 31.10 8.53 24.67
N TYR A 280 30.36 7.49 25.01
CA TYR A 280 29.88 7.24 26.37
C TYR A 280 31.05 6.74 27.25
N PRO A 281 30.91 6.79 28.60
CA PRO A 281 31.95 6.30 29.51
C PRO A 281 32.33 4.82 29.30
N ASP A 282 31.43 4.03 28.73
CA ASP A 282 31.63 2.61 28.40
C ASP A 282 32.27 2.37 27.02
N GLY A 283 32.68 3.43 26.33
CA GLY A 283 33.32 3.38 25.01
C GLY A 283 32.36 3.28 23.82
N ARG A 284 31.04 3.18 24.04
CA ARG A 284 30.07 3.17 22.94
C ARG A 284 29.96 4.54 22.27
N THR A 285 29.78 4.56 20.95
CA THR A 285 29.55 5.79 20.18
C THR A 285 28.24 6.46 20.59
N ASN A 286 28.29 7.77 20.81
CA ASN A 286 27.14 8.62 21.10
C ASN A 286 26.74 9.39 19.85
N PHE A 287 25.78 8.87 19.08
CA PHE A 287 25.28 9.50 17.85
C PHE A 287 24.49 10.80 18.08
N ASN A 288 24.19 11.14 19.35
CA ASN A 288 23.46 12.34 19.72
C ASN A 288 24.37 13.57 19.89
N HIS A 289 25.69 13.36 19.98
CA HIS A 289 26.66 14.44 20.15
C HIS A 289 27.84 14.25 19.22
N VAL A 290 28.31 15.38 18.69
CA VAL A 290 29.60 15.45 17.99
C VAL A 290 30.57 16.30 18.79
N VAL A 291 31.86 16.04 18.59
CA VAL A 291 32.96 16.79 19.18
C VAL A 291 33.79 17.36 18.04
N HIS A 292 33.99 18.67 18.05
CA HIS A 292 34.85 19.33 17.08
C HIS A 292 36.31 18.94 17.36
N ARG A 293 37.02 18.42 16.35
CA ARG A 293 38.36 17.81 16.52
C ARG A 293 39.43 18.81 16.97
N VAL A 294 39.36 20.05 16.48
CA VAL A 294 40.32 21.11 16.84
C VAL A 294 39.99 21.77 18.19
N THR A 295 38.75 22.24 18.38
CA THR A 295 38.39 23.02 19.57
C THR A 295 38.01 22.15 20.78
N GLY A 296 37.69 20.87 20.56
CA GLY A 296 37.15 19.98 21.58
C GLY A 296 35.71 20.31 22.00
N GLU A 297 35.06 21.27 21.33
CA GLU A 297 33.70 21.67 21.66
C GLU A 297 32.70 20.53 21.40
N ARG A 298 31.83 20.28 22.38
CA ARG A 298 30.80 19.26 22.29
C ARG A 298 29.47 19.88 21.89
N ILE A 299 28.91 19.42 20.77
CA ILE A 299 27.68 19.94 20.19
C ILE A 299 26.61 18.85 20.21
N SER A 300 25.42 19.19 20.71
CA SER A 300 24.25 18.31 20.59
C SER A 300 23.71 18.38 19.17
N VAL A 301 23.52 17.22 18.55
CA VAL A 301 22.98 17.09 17.18
C VAL A 301 21.70 16.25 17.19
N VAL A 302 21.03 16.16 18.34
CA VAL A 302 19.75 15.46 18.46
C VAL A 302 18.70 16.19 17.63
N LEU A 303 18.02 15.45 16.76
CA LEU A 303 16.88 15.93 16.00
C LEU A 303 15.68 15.09 16.41
N ARG A 304 14.63 15.74 16.93
CA ARG A 304 13.37 15.07 17.23
C ARG A 304 12.28 15.66 16.36
N VAL A 305 11.54 14.78 15.68
CA VAL A 305 10.40 15.20 14.86
C VAL A 305 9.35 15.92 15.70
N SER A 306 9.12 15.48 16.94
CA SER A 306 8.23 16.13 17.90
C SER A 306 8.57 17.60 18.12
N ASP A 307 9.86 17.94 18.23
CA ASP A 307 10.30 19.29 18.58
C ASP A 307 10.02 20.28 17.43
N LEU A 308 10.01 19.79 16.19
CA LEU A 308 9.67 20.58 15.01
C LEU A 308 8.17 20.64 14.78
N ALA A 309 7.50 19.49 14.87
CA ALA A 309 6.07 19.39 14.57
C ALA A 309 5.19 20.08 15.62
N LEU A 310 5.59 20.04 16.89
CA LEU A 310 4.83 20.60 18.01
C LEU A 310 5.31 22.01 18.42
N ALA A 311 6.22 22.62 17.66
CA ALA A 311 6.66 23.99 17.92
C ALA A 311 5.47 24.97 17.91
N ASP A 312 5.54 26.03 18.73
CA ASP A 312 4.47 27.04 18.78
C ASP A 312 4.24 27.71 17.42
N SER A 313 5.32 27.88 16.63
CA SER A 313 5.28 28.43 15.27
C SER A 313 4.77 27.45 14.21
N ALA A 314 4.62 26.17 14.52
CA ALA A 314 4.14 25.18 13.55
C ALA A 314 2.64 25.38 13.26
N PRO A 315 2.21 25.35 11.99
CA PRO A 315 0.80 25.39 11.62
C PRO A 315 -0.02 24.27 12.28
N SER A 316 -1.33 24.48 12.44
CA SER A 316 -2.26 23.50 13.05
C SER A 316 -2.21 22.14 12.34
N TYR A 317 -2.31 22.13 11.01
CA TYR A 317 -2.29 20.89 10.23
C TYR A 317 -1.00 20.08 10.43
N VAL A 318 0.14 20.74 10.70
CA VAL A 318 1.41 20.04 10.98
C VAL A 318 1.31 19.27 12.30
N LYS A 319 0.71 19.87 13.33
CA LYS A 319 0.49 19.26 14.65
C LYS A 319 -0.52 18.12 14.57
N GLU A 320 -1.56 18.29 13.76
CA GLU A 320 -2.55 17.26 13.48
C GLU A 320 -1.94 16.08 12.72
N LEU A 321 -1.18 16.32 11.65
CA LEU A 321 -0.46 15.27 10.92
C LEU A 321 0.56 14.54 11.81
N TYR A 322 1.20 15.23 12.75
CA TYR A 322 2.07 14.55 13.71
C TYR A 322 1.29 13.52 14.54
N SER A 323 0.15 13.94 15.08
CA SER A 323 -0.63 13.14 16.03
C SER A 323 -1.42 12.03 15.33
N LEU A 324 -2.03 12.34 14.18
CA LEU A 324 -2.93 11.45 13.45
C LEU A 324 -2.21 10.55 12.44
N PHE A 325 -1.12 11.03 11.85
CA PHE A 325 -0.37 10.29 10.84
C PHE A 325 0.98 9.80 11.37
N TYR A 326 1.88 10.68 11.81
CA TYR A 326 3.27 10.31 12.08
C TYR A 326 3.40 9.31 13.23
N VAL A 327 2.67 9.52 14.33
CA VAL A 327 2.65 8.61 15.48
C VAL A 327 2.14 7.22 15.06
N VAL A 328 1.01 7.16 14.36
CA VAL A 328 0.41 5.91 13.87
C VAL A 328 1.35 5.20 12.90
N ALA A 329 1.90 5.92 11.93
CA ALA A 329 2.86 5.36 10.97
C ALA A 329 4.13 4.79 11.66
N CYS A 330 4.55 5.34 12.80
CA CYS A 330 5.66 4.79 13.57
C CYS A 330 5.33 3.44 14.23
N GLN A 331 4.06 3.14 14.50
CA GLN A 331 3.61 1.86 15.06
C GLN A 331 3.73 0.70 14.06
N TYR A 332 3.84 1.00 12.76
CA TYR A 332 4.11 0.01 11.72
C TYR A 332 5.61 -0.15 11.45
N ALA A 333 6.43 0.85 11.78
CA ALA A 333 7.88 0.77 11.66
C ALA A 333 8.56 0.05 12.85
N HIS A 334 7.90 0.05 14.00
CA HIS A 334 8.34 -0.61 15.22
C HIS A 334 7.38 -1.74 15.56
N VAL A 335 7.86 -2.81 16.19
CA VAL A 335 6.96 -3.85 16.70
C VAL A 335 6.16 -3.24 17.85
N ASP A 336 4.92 -2.83 17.56
CA ASP A 336 3.98 -2.25 18.51
C ASP A 336 2.73 -3.13 18.57
N VAL A 337 2.35 -3.56 19.77
CA VAL A 337 1.15 -4.39 19.95
C VAL A 337 -0.14 -3.66 19.58
N LEU A 338 -0.12 -2.32 19.59
CA LEU A 338 -1.27 -1.51 19.23
C LEU A 338 -1.62 -1.59 17.74
N SER A 339 -0.68 -2.00 16.87
CA SER A 339 -0.97 -2.22 15.45
C SER A 339 -1.55 -3.61 15.15
N ALA A 340 -1.61 -4.52 16.15
CA ALA A 340 -2.09 -5.88 15.94
C ALA A 340 -3.49 -5.96 15.29
N PRO A 341 -4.52 -5.19 15.70
CA PRO A 341 -5.84 -5.25 15.06
C PRO A 341 -5.80 -4.97 13.56
N LEU A 342 -4.90 -4.09 13.11
CA LEU A 342 -4.77 -3.69 11.71
C LEU A 342 -3.95 -4.70 10.88
N LEU A 343 -3.12 -5.52 11.53
CA LEU A 343 -2.36 -6.59 10.87
C LEU A 343 -3.21 -7.84 10.59
N PHE A 344 -4.32 -8.01 11.33
CA PHE A 344 -5.27 -9.11 11.13
C PHE A 344 -6.56 -8.66 10.45
N ASP A 345 -6.65 -7.37 10.09
CA ASP A 345 -7.76 -6.84 9.33
C ASP A 345 -7.60 -7.20 7.86
N ASP A 346 -8.69 -7.63 7.24
CA ASP A 346 -8.72 -7.92 5.81
C ASP A 346 -10.00 -7.32 5.22
N PRO A 347 -9.91 -6.08 4.72
CA PRO A 347 -11.05 -5.34 4.21
C PRO A 347 -11.76 -6.09 3.09
N ASP A 348 -13.08 -6.07 3.04
CA ASP A 348 -13.78 -6.44 1.82
C ASP A 348 -13.59 -5.34 0.76
N PRO A 349 -13.01 -5.63 -0.43
CA PRO A 349 -12.75 -4.64 -1.48
C PRO A 349 -14.02 -4.00 -2.07
N PHE A 350 -15.20 -4.49 -1.69
CA PHE A 350 -16.50 -4.00 -2.14
C PHE A 350 -17.36 -3.38 -1.03
N ASP A 351 -16.85 -3.31 0.21
CA ASP A 351 -17.56 -2.74 1.36
C ASP A 351 -16.93 -1.42 1.87
N GLN A 352 -15.61 -1.27 1.69
CA GLN A 352 -14.89 -0.04 2.02
C GLN A 352 -13.88 0.35 0.95
N LEU A 353 -13.53 1.64 0.90
CA LEU A 353 -12.46 2.11 0.03
C LEU A 353 -11.15 1.39 0.36
N ASP A 354 -10.38 0.99 -0.67
CA ASP A 354 -9.16 0.21 -0.51
C ASP A 354 -8.15 0.98 0.38
N PRO A 355 -7.78 0.46 1.57
CA PRO A 355 -6.87 1.15 2.46
C PRO A 355 -5.50 1.43 1.84
N SER A 356 -5.06 0.63 0.86
CA SER A 356 -3.81 0.87 0.12
C SER A 356 -3.93 2.11 -0.77
N LEU A 357 -5.07 2.30 -1.43
CA LEU A 357 -5.33 3.51 -2.23
C LEU A 357 -5.45 4.75 -1.34
N ILE A 358 -6.09 4.62 -0.18
CA ILE A 358 -6.13 5.68 0.83
C ILE A 358 -4.70 6.04 1.28
N ALA A 359 -3.88 5.05 1.62
CA ALA A 359 -2.48 5.27 2.01
C ALA A 359 -1.66 5.93 0.87
N MET A 360 -1.97 5.63 -0.38
CA MET A 360 -1.38 6.30 -1.55
C MET A 360 -1.81 7.76 -1.65
N VAL A 361 -3.08 8.11 -1.43
CA VAL A 361 -3.54 9.51 -1.37
C VAL A 361 -2.76 10.28 -0.30
N VAL A 362 -2.63 9.72 0.91
CA VAL A 362 -1.85 10.33 2.00
C VAL A 362 -0.39 10.51 1.59
N SER A 363 0.24 9.46 1.07
CA SER A 363 1.65 9.48 0.66
C SER A 363 1.92 10.50 -0.45
N THR A 364 0.98 10.64 -1.39
CA THR A 364 1.05 11.57 -2.53
C THR A 364 0.93 13.02 -2.05
N ALA A 365 0.01 13.29 -1.11
CA ALA A 365 -0.12 14.61 -0.50
C ALA A 365 1.16 15.00 0.27
N LEU A 366 1.72 14.09 1.07
CA LEU A 366 2.98 14.33 1.78
C LEU A 366 4.17 14.52 0.83
N ALA A 367 4.19 13.79 -0.29
CA ALA A 367 5.19 13.95 -1.33
C ALA A 367 5.10 15.31 -2.05
N GLY A 368 3.89 15.82 -2.29
CA GLY A 368 3.67 17.18 -2.78
C GLY A 368 4.25 18.22 -1.81
N ASP A 369 3.98 18.08 -0.52
CA ASP A 369 4.50 19.01 0.49
C ASP A 369 6.04 18.92 0.65
N PHE A 370 6.60 17.73 0.45
CA PHE A 370 8.05 17.54 0.34
C PHE A 370 8.65 18.29 -0.85
N ILE A 371 8.03 18.21 -2.03
CA ILE A 371 8.48 18.95 -3.23
C ILE A 371 8.43 20.46 -2.98
N ARG A 372 7.35 20.96 -2.34
CA ARG A 372 7.23 22.35 -1.90
C ARG A 372 8.43 22.75 -1.02
N ALA A 373 8.74 21.93 -0.02
CA ALA A 373 9.82 22.23 0.92
C ALA A 373 11.21 22.23 0.23
N ILE A 374 11.47 21.29 -0.68
CA ILE A 374 12.68 21.30 -1.51
C ILE A 374 12.80 22.60 -2.30
N ALA A 375 11.72 23.03 -2.97
CA ALA A 375 11.73 24.22 -3.81
C ALA A 375 12.04 25.52 -3.06
N GLY A 376 11.91 25.53 -1.73
CA GLY A 376 12.23 26.67 -0.87
C GLY A 376 13.68 26.74 -0.38
N VAL A 377 14.48 25.69 -0.58
CA VAL A 377 15.87 25.63 -0.08
C VAL A 377 16.74 26.67 -0.79
N SER A 378 17.69 27.27 -0.05
CA SER A 378 18.65 28.21 -0.62
C SER A 378 19.46 27.54 -1.75
N GLU A 379 19.83 28.34 -2.76
CA GLU A 379 20.57 27.88 -3.96
C GLU A 379 19.79 27.00 -4.94
N VAL A 380 18.53 26.65 -4.65
CA VAL A 380 17.63 26.06 -5.65
C VAL A 380 17.37 27.06 -6.77
N GLN A 381 17.42 26.58 -8.01
CA GLN A 381 17.23 27.38 -9.20
C GLN A 381 15.87 28.08 -9.16
N PRO A 382 15.80 29.42 -9.31
CA PRO A 382 14.55 30.16 -9.20
C PRO A 382 13.45 29.68 -10.16
N GLN A 383 13.83 29.27 -11.37
CA GLN A 383 12.88 28.72 -12.35
C GLN A 383 12.24 27.42 -11.84
N PHE A 384 13.00 26.53 -11.20
CA PHE A 384 12.45 25.31 -10.63
C PHE A 384 11.42 25.61 -9.55
N SER A 385 11.66 26.60 -8.68
CA SER A 385 10.69 27.02 -7.67
C SER A 385 9.39 27.56 -8.28
N ILE A 386 9.46 28.25 -9.43
CA ILE A 386 8.28 28.71 -10.17
C ILE A 386 7.53 27.53 -10.80
N ASP A 387 8.26 26.61 -11.44
CA ASP A 387 7.69 25.42 -12.07
C ASP A 387 6.96 24.54 -11.03
N VAL A 388 7.53 24.40 -9.83
CA VAL A 388 6.94 23.66 -8.71
C VAL A 388 5.61 24.25 -8.26
N LYS A 389 5.44 25.58 -8.22
CA LYS A 389 4.15 26.19 -7.86
C LYS A 389 3.05 25.77 -8.82
N THR A 390 3.33 25.84 -10.12
CA THR A 390 2.38 25.42 -11.16
C THR A 390 2.06 23.93 -11.02
N PHE A 391 3.08 23.11 -10.79
CA PHE A 391 2.91 21.68 -10.56
C PHE A 391 2.03 21.37 -9.34
N LEU A 392 2.26 22.04 -8.20
CA LEU A 392 1.49 21.79 -6.98
C LEU A 392 0.03 22.23 -7.11
N LEU A 393 -0.24 23.33 -7.82
CA LEU A 393 -1.61 23.73 -8.15
C LEU A 393 -2.33 22.66 -8.97
N ASN A 394 -1.69 22.14 -10.02
CA ASN A 394 -2.25 21.05 -10.82
C ASN A 394 -2.44 19.76 -9.99
N LEU A 395 -1.49 19.44 -9.11
CA LEU A 395 -1.59 18.28 -8.23
C LEU A 395 -2.73 18.44 -7.22
N ARG A 396 -2.94 19.63 -6.68
CA ARG A 396 -4.08 19.96 -5.80
C ARG A 396 -5.41 19.74 -6.49
N GLU A 397 -5.55 20.16 -7.75
CA GLU A 397 -6.79 19.96 -8.52
C GLU A 397 -7.15 18.47 -8.68
N GLN A 398 -6.15 17.59 -8.72
CA GLN A 398 -6.35 16.13 -8.76
C GLN A 398 -6.57 15.52 -7.38
N LEU A 399 -5.83 15.98 -6.35
CA LEU A 399 -5.88 15.40 -5.01
C LEU A 399 -7.08 15.87 -4.18
N ALA A 400 -7.54 17.11 -4.34
CA ALA A 400 -8.63 17.64 -3.52
C ALA A 400 -9.93 16.82 -3.67
N PRO A 401 -10.37 16.42 -4.88
CA PRO A 401 -11.53 15.55 -5.01
C PRO A 401 -11.28 14.14 -4.46
N ALA A 402 -10.07 13.59 -4.57
CA ALA A 402 -9.71 12.29 -3.98
C ALA A 402 -9.77 12.33 -2.44
N ILE A 403 -9.23 13.37 -1.81
CA ILE A 403 -9.33 13.57 -0.36
C ILE A 403 -10.79 13.74 0.05
N ASN A 404 -11.58 14.50 -0.70
CA ASN A 404 -13.01 14.67 -0.42
C ASN A 404 -13.78 13.36 -0.55
N LEU A 405 -13.47 12.53 -1.55
CA LEU A 405 -14.05 11.20 -1.70
C LEU A 405 -13.77 10.34 -0.45
N CYS A 406 -12.52 10.29 0.03
CA CYS A 406 -12.17 9.56 1.24
C CYS A 406 -12.90 10.08 2.50
N ARG A 407 -13.28 11.36 2.54
CA ARG A 407 -14.07 11.95 3.65
C ARG A 407 -15.54 11.59 3.62
N LEU A 408 -16.05 11.14 2.47
CA LEU A 408 -17.43 10.73 2.30
C LEU A 408 -17.67 9.27 2.72
N ASP A 409 -16.62 8.50 2.99
CA ASP A 409 -16.71 7.17 3.62
C ASP A 409 -16.97 7.34 5.12
N LEU A 410 -18.26 7.49 5.47
CA LEU A 410 -18.69 7.79 6.84
C LEU A 410 -18.59 6.57 7.77
N ASP A 411 -18.63 5.37 7.21
CA ASP A 411 -18.53 4.12 7.97
C ASP A 411 -17.07 3.80 8.31
N HIS A 412 -16.11 4.28 7.50
CA HIS A 412 -14.67 4.10 7.69
C HIS A 412 -13.91 5.45 7.72
N PRO A 413 -14.19 6.32 8.70
CA PRO A 413 -13.66 7.67 8.71
C PRO A 413 -12.13 7.68 8.90
N ASN A 414 -11.43 8.41 8.03
CA ASN A 414 -10.00 8.66 8.17
C ASN A 414 -9.72 10.11 8.61
N PRO A 415 -9.43 10.36 9.90
CA PRO A 415 -9.28 11.73 10.43
C PRO A 415 -8.07 12.48 9.84
N ILE A 416 -7.13 11.78 9.21
CA ILE A 416 -5.96 12.41 8.55
C ILE A 416 -6.39 13.27 7.37
N MET A 417 -7.53 12.97 6.72
CA MET A 417 -7.97 13.64 5.49
C MET A 417 -8.22 15.15 5.69
N GLU A 418 -8.70 15.57 6.85
CA GLU A 418 -8.93 16.99 7.15
C GLU A 418 -7.61 17.77 7.22
N ALA A 419 -6.61 17.20 7.91
CA ALA A 419 -5.29 17.81 8.01
C ALA A 419 -4.58 17.86 6.64
N LEU A 420 -4.79 16.85 5.79
CA LEU A 420 -4.29 16.85 4.41
C LEU A 420 -4.98 17.90 3.54
N ALA A 421 -6.30 18.06 3.66
CA ALA A 421 -7.03 19.11 2.94
C ALA A 421 -6.46 20.50 3.27
N GLN A 422 -6.30 20.82 4.56
CA GLN A 422 -5.68 22.07 5.00
C GLN A 422 -4.24 22.24 4.50
N MET A 423 -3.46 21.15 4.42
CA MET A 423 -2.09 21.19 3.92
C MET A 423 -2.05 21.55 2.43
N ILE A 424 -2.82 20.85 1.58
CA ILE A 424 -2.79 21.08 0.13
C ILE A 424 -3.41 22.41 -0.28
N GLU A 425 -4.26 23.00 0.57
CA GLU A 425 -4.80 24.35 0.36
C GLU A 425 -3.72 25.43 0.36
N ARG A 426 -2.55 25.17 0.96
CA ARG A 426 -1.43 26.11 1.03
C ARG A 426 -0.47 26.02 -0.14
N TRP A 427 -0.75 25.18 -1.12
CA TRP A 427 0.07 25.01 -2.33
C TRP A 427 -0.14 26.15 -3.35
N ASP A 428 -0.08 27.40 -2.88
CA ASP A 428 -0.34 28.61 -3.65
C ASP A 428 0.91 29.23 -4.31
#